data_AF-A0A7S3GY04-F1
#
_entry.id   AF-A0A7S3GY04-F1
#
_cell.length_a   1.000
_cell.length_b   1.000
_cell.length_c   1.000
_cell.angle_alpha   90.00
_cell.angle_beta   90.00
_cell.angle_gamma   90.00
#
_symmetry.space_group_name_H-M   'P 1'
#
loop_
_entity.id
_entity.type
_entity.pdbx_description
1 polymer ?
#
loop_
_entity_poly.entity_id
_entity_poly.type
_entity_poly.pdbx_seq_one_letter_code
_entity_poly.pdbx_strand_id
1 'polypeptide(L)'
;ASAEEEKVESDNDPIKSKYIREWMSRNKNADKEVDASKKVMPMFQGDTKPIVRDRGPKMEMPYDKYTNRLLDLNALPRDTALFGYNEKSGTGRTVNGFPWDNELPGVYKSVVSDVPLFSSADKYDAGQGMAVFKAPIDDSRIFERMMDRKDGRKLAEVLDRYSMSHVGYVQKEPNNPSGKRYLVKVTVMNFDAMPKPPSSR
;
A
#
# COMPACT_ATOMS: atom_id res chain seq x y z
N ALA A 1 -15.92 -9.01 34.87
CA ALA A 1 -15.77 -9.16 33.42
C ALA A 1 -16.10 -7.81 32.79
N SER A 2 -15.08 -6.98 32.61
CA SER A 2 -15.19 -5.66 31.98
C SER A 2 -14.36 -5.73 30.70
N ALA A 3 -15.05 -5.73 29.57
CA ALA A 3 -14.43 -5.63 28.26
C ALA A 3 -13.83 -4.22 28.14
N GLU A 4 -12.51 -4.15 27.99
CA GLU A 4 -11.83 -2.94 27.54
C GLU A 4 -12.24 -2.70 26.10
N GLU A 5 -12.99 -1.62 25.88
CA GLU A 5 -13.19 -1.05 24.56
C GLU A 5 -11.83 -0.60 24.04
N GLU A 6 -11.29 -1.35 23.08
CA GLU A 6 -10.11 -1.01 22.31
C GLU A 6 -10.37 0.29 21.56
N LYS A 7 -9.93 1.41 22.15
CA LYS A 7 -9.87 2.72 21.49
C LYS A 7 -8.92 2.60 20.29
N VAL A 8 -9.48 2.42 19.10
CA VAL A 8 -8.79 2.73 17.85
C VAL A 8 -8.52 4.22 17.87
N GLU A 9 -7.30 4.59 18.24
CA GLU A 9 -6.80 5.95 18.19
C GLU A 9 -6.86 6.41 16.74
N SER A 10 -7.90 7.18 16.40
CA SER A 10 -8.08 7.71 15.05
C SER A 10 -6.94 8.69 14.79
N ASP A 11 -5.98 8.23 14.00
CA ASP A 11 -4.79 8.95 13.60
C ASP A 11 -5.19 10.25 12.90
N ASN A 12 -5.20 11.36 13.65
CA ASN A 12 -5.74 12.66 13.27
C ASN A 12 -4.79 13.43 12.34
N ASP A 13 -4.07 12.73 11.46
CA ASP A 13 -3.13 13.33 10.51
C ASP A 13 -3.90 14.18 9.49
N PRO A 14 -3.67 15.50 9.44
CA PRO A 14 -4.29 16.39 8.46
C PRO A 14 -4.04 15.97 7.01
N ILE A 15 -2.90 15.32 6.74
CA ILE A 15 -2.53 14.82 5.41
C ILE A 15 -3.45 13.67 5.02
N LYS A 16 -3.54 12.63 5.87
CA LYS A 16 -4.44 11.49 5.66
C LYS A 16 -5.89 11.96 5.55
N SER A 17 -6.33 12.78 6.48
CA SER A 17 -7.72 13.26 6.56
C SER A 17 -8.14 14.12 5.37
N LYS A 18 -7.26 14.98 4.85
CA LYS A 18 -7.54 15.81 3.66
C LYS A 18 -7.57 14.97 2.40
N TYR A 19 -6.57 14.11 2.19
CA TYR A 19 -6.49 13.29 0.97
C TYR A 19 -7.60 12.26 0.90
N ILE A 20 -7.94 11.59 2.01
CA ILE A 20 -9.08 10.68 2.04
C ILE A 20 -10.35 11.45 1.62
N ARG A 21 -10.63 12.61 2.20
CA ARG A 21 -11.81 13.44 1.83
C ARG A 21 -11.81 13.89 0.37
N GLU A 22 -10.70 14.44 -0.13
CA GLU A 22 -10.61 14.91 -1.51
C GLU A 22 -10.71 13.77 -2.52
N TRP A 23 -10.03 12.65 -2.27
CA TRP A 23 -10.10 11.47 -3.13
C TRP A 23 -11.50 10.86 -3.13
N MET A 24 -12.13 10.75 -1.96
CA MET A 24 -13.52 10.28 -1.81
C MET A 24 -14.51 11.17 -2.57
N SER A 25 -14.30 12.49 -2.57
CA SER A 25 -15.15 13.42 -3.32
C SER A 25 -15.07 13.23 -4.84
N ARG A 26 -13.88 12.85 -5.35
CA ARG A 26 -13.60 12.61 -6.78
C ARG A 26 -13.95 11.19 -7.22
N ASN A 27 -13.95 10.23 -6.29
CA ASN A 27 -14.16 8.80 -6.54
C ASN A 27 -15.37 8.27 -5.77
N LYS A 28 -16.55 8.89 -5.97
CA LYS A 28 -17.81 8.60 -5.23
C LYS A 28 -18.28 7.13 -5.27
N ASN A 29 -17.67 6.28 -6.09
CA ASN A 29 -17.97 4.85 -6.21
C ASN A 29 -16.87 3.93 -5.63
N ALA A 30 -15.70 4.44 -5.24
CA ALA A 30 -14.58 3.58 -4.87
C ALA A 30 -14.76 2.90 -3.49
N ASP A 31 -15.44 3.54 -2.55
CA ASP A 31 -15.82 2.90 -1.27
C ASP A 31 -17.04 1.98 -1.38
N LYS A 32 -17.80 2.06 -2.48
CA LYS A 32 -18.92 1.13 -2.70
C LYS A 32 -18.47 -0.27 -3.11
N GLU A 33 -17.20 -0.42 -3.48
CA GLU A 33 -16.63 -1.69 -3.96
C GLU A 33 -15.77 -2.40 -2.90
N VAL A 34 -15.20 -1.67 -1.93
CA VAL A 34 -14.36 -2.25 -0.86
C VAL A 34 -15.24 -2.70 0.32
N ASP A 35 -15.54 -3.99 0.39
CA ASP A 35 -16.25 -4.59 1.52
C ASP A 35 -15.36 -4.60 2.77
N ALA A 36 -15.53 -3.59 3.64
CA ALA A 36 -14.83 -3.43 4.91
C ALA A 36 -15.03 -4.59 5.91
N SER A 37 -15.98 -5.50 5.67
CA SER A 37 -16.17 -6.70 6.49
C SER A 37 -15.17 -7.82 6.15
N LYS A 38 -14.48 -7.74 5.01
CA LYS A 38 -13.40 -8.67 4.61
C LYS A 38 -12.04 -8.20 5.11
N LYS A 39 -11.98 -7.84 6.40
CA LYS A 39 -10.77 -7.44 7.10
C LYS A 39 -9.67 -8.50 6.92
N VAL A 40 -8.44 -7.98 6.77
CA VAL A 40 -7.12 -8.63 6.84
C VAL A 40 -7.16 -10.04 7.44
N MET A 41 -6.65 -11.05 6.73
CA MET A 41 -6.41 -12.36 7.34
C MET A 41 -5.40 -12.19 8.49
N PRO A 42 -5.71 -12.59 9.73
CA PRO A 42 -4.83 -12.36 10.87
C PRO A 42 -3.50 -13.11 10.69
N MET A 43 -2.40 -12.35 10.70
CA MET A 43 -1.05 -12.81 10.37
C MET A 43 -0.35 -13.70 11.41
N PHE A 44 -0.92 -13.94 12.60
CA PHE A 44 -0.17 -14.60 13.68
C PHE A 44 -1.02 -15.47 14.63
N GLN A 45 -2.07 -16.12 14.13
CA GLN A 45 -2.68 -17.23 14.87
C GLN A 45 -2.18 -18.55 14.29
N GLY A 46 -1.59 -19.38 15.15
CA GLY A 46 -0.86 -20.61 14.83
C GLY A 46 -1.71 -21.75 14.27
N ASP A 47 -2.53 -21.48 13.25
CA ASP A 47 -3.34 -22.49 12.60
C ASP A 47 -2.59 -23.06 11.39
N THR A 48 -2.03 -24.25 11.60
CA THR A 48 -1.35 -25.10 10.61
C THR A 48 -2.32 -25.75 9.61
N LYS A 49 -3.52 -25.20 9.41
CA LYS A 49 -4.49 -25.80 8.48
C LYS A 49 -4.08 -25.47 7.03
N PRO A 50 -3.97 -26.48 6.15
CA PRO A 50 -3.66 -26.25 4.75
C PRO A 50 -4.77 -25.37 4.16
N ILE A 51 -4.35 -24.33 3.43
CA ILE A 51 -5.25 -23.44 2.68
C ILE A 51 -5.98 -24.32 1.65
N VAL A 52 -7.21 -24.73 1.99
CA VAL A 52 -8.16 -25.31 1.04
C VAL A 52 -8.33 -24.30 -0.08
N ARG A 53 -8.44 -24.80 -1.32
CA ARG A 53 -8.57 -24.06 -2.59
C ARG A 53 -9.70 -23.02 -2.61
N ASP A 54 -9.60 -21.97 -1.81
CA ASP A 54 -10.35 -20.76 -2.00
C ASP A 54 -9.59 -19.96 -3.07
N ARG A 55 -10.26 -19.66 -4.18
CA ARG A 55 -9.69 -18.78 -5.19
C ARG A 55 -9.37 -17.48 -4.44
N GLY A 56 -8.10 -17.08 -4.40
CA GLY A 56 -7.64 -15.91 -3.66
C GLY A 56 -8.52 -14.68 -3.91
N PRO A 57 -8.40 -13.63 -3.09
CA PRO A 57 -9.31 -12.48 -3.12
C PRO A 57 -9.54 -11.99 -4.55
N LYS A 58 -10.81 -11.82 -4.92
CA LYS A 58 -11.17 -11.29 -6.23
C LYS A 58 -10.77 -9.82 -6.29
N MET A 59 -10.17 -9.44 -7.41
CA MET A 59 -9.99 -8.03 -7.79
C MET A 59 -11.36 -7.36 -7.86
N GLU A 60 -11.47 -6.16 -7.29
CA GLU A 60 -12.69 -5.35 -7.33
C GLU A 60 -12.72 -4.47 -8.59
N MET A 61 -11.54 -4.03 -9.05
CA MET A 61 -11.37 -3.29 -10.30
C MET A 61 -11.85 -4.11 -11.52
N PRO A 62 -12.64 -3.52 -12.44
CA PRO A 62 -13.00 -4.17 -13.69
C PRO A 62 -11.78 -4.60 -14.50
N TYR A 63 -11.81 -5.81 -15.06
CA TYR A 63 -10.65 -6.42 -15.70
C TYR A 63 -10.16 -5.63 -16.93
N ASP A 64 -11.05 -5.08 -17.74
CA ASP A 64 -10.74 -4.24 -18.89
C ASP A 64 -10.01 -2.95 -18.46
N LYS A 65 -10.49 -2.29 -17.40
CA LYS A 65 -9.84 -1.13 -16.81
C LYS A 65 -8.44 -1.48 -16.31
N TYR A 66 -8.30 -2.62 -15.63
CA TYR A 66 -7.03 -3.13 -15.14
C TYR A 66 -6.03 -3.37 -16.29
N THR A 67 -6.44 -4.10 -17.32
CA THR A 67 -5.58 -4.42 -18.46
C THR A 67 -5.19 -3.17 -19.24
N ASN A 68 -6.13 -2.26 -19.50
CA ASN A 68 -5.84 -1.01 -20.22
C ASN A 68 -4.82 -0.18 -19.46
N ARG A 69 -4.99 -0.05 -18.13
CA ARG A 69 -4.04 0.70 -17.33
C ARG A 69 -2.64 0.09 -17.33
N LEU A 70 -2.52 -1.24 -17.24
CA LEU A 70 -1.22 -1.90 -17.36
C LEU A 70 -0.57 -1.67 -18.73
N LEU A 71 -1.36 -1.68 -19.82
CA LEU A 71 -0.85 -1.41 -21.16
C LEU A 71 -0.33 0.01 -21.32
N ASP A 72 -0.90 0.99 -20.62
CA ASP A 72 -0.42 2.38 -20.61
C ASP A 72 0.91 2.58 -19.86
N LEU A 73 1.30 1.64 -18.99
CA LEU A 73 2.54 1.75 -18.22
C LEU A 73 3.77 1.38 -19.04
N ASN A 74 4.90 2.01 -18.72
CA ASN A 74 6.21 1.53 -19.20
C ASN A 74 6.52 0.13 -18.64
N ALA A 75 7.46 -0.58 -19.29
CA ALA A 75 7.80 -1.97 -18.95
C ALA A 75 8.11 -2.18 -17.46
N LEU A 76 8.95 -1.33 -16.85
CA LEU A 76 9.33 -1.51 -15.44
C LEU A 76 8.14 -1.40 -14.46
N PRO A 77 7.35 -0.30 -14.42
CA PRO A 77 6.16 -0.25 -13.57
C PRO A 77 5.16 -1.39 -13.85
N ARG A 78 4.97 -1.76 -15.11
CA ARG A 78 4.08 -2.87 -15.50
C ARG A 78 4.55 -4.20 -14.94
N ASP A 79 5.82 -4.54 -15.15
CA ASP A 79 6.41 -5.80 -14.71
C ASP A 79 6.52 -5.87 -13.18
N THR A 80 6.81 -4.75 -12.53
CA THR A 80 6.76 -4.67 -11.06
C THR A 80 5.36 -4.91 -10.55
N ALA A 81 4.33 -4.28 -11.12
CA ALA A 81 2.94 -4.44 -10.69
C ALA A 81 2.40 -5.87 -10.91
N LEU A 82 2.84 -6.54 -11.97
CA LEU A 82 2.42 -7.91 -12.31
C LEU A 82 3.20 -9.00 -11.57
N PHE A 83 4.50 -8.82 -11.42
CA PHE A 83 5.42 -9.91 -11.05
C PHE A 83 6.30 -9.59 -9.84
N GLY A 84 6.20 -8.40 -9.25
CA GLY A 84 7.01 -8.00 -8.12
C GLY A 84 8.50 -7.87 -8.45
N TYR A 85 8.80 -7.35 -9.65
CA TYR A 85 10.19 -7.14 -10.05
C TYR A 85 10.95 -6.26 -9.05
N ASN A 86 12.21 -6.60 -8.79
CA ASN A 86 12.99 -5.89 -7.79
C ASN A 86 13.53 -4.58 -8.34
N GLU A 87 13.12 -3.48 -7.72
CA GLU A 87 13.86 -2.22 -7.77
C GLU A 87 15.25 -2.39 -7.16
N LYS A 88 16.27 -1.85 -7.85
CA LYS A 88 17.61 -1.74 -7.27
C LYS A 88 17.56 -0.75 -6.10
N SER A 89 18.22 -1.11 -5.00
CA SER A 89 18.35 -0.25 -3.83
C SER A 89 18.95 1.10 -4.24
N GLY A 90 18.37 2.19 -3.74
CA GLY A 90 18.85 3.55 -3.97
C GLY A 90 18.41 4.17 -5.30
N THR A 91 17.78 3.43 -6.21
CA THR A 91 17.47 3.93 -7.57
C THR A 91 15.99 4.07 -7.87
N GLY A 92 15.11 3.65 -6.94
CA GLY A 92 13.66 3.67 -7.15
C GLY A 92 13.15 5.09 -7.44
N ARG A 93 12.27 5.21 -8.42
CA ARG A 93 11.54 6.44 -8.74
C ARG A 93 10.08 6.12 -8.99
N THR A 94 9.19 7.01 -8.56
CA THR A 94 7.77 6.98 -8.94
C THR A 94 7.61 7.16 -10.44
N VAL A 95 6.46 6.75 -10.98
CA VAL A 95 6.16 6.91 -12.41
C VAL A 95 6.19 8.38 -12.82
N ASN A 96 5.81 9.28 -11.92
CA ASN A 96 5.91 10.73 -12.10
C ASN A 96 7.22 11.36 -11.59
N GLY A 97 8.27 10.56 -11.37
CA GLY A 97 9.66 11.03 -11.30
C GLY A 97 10.23 11.32 -9.91
N PHE A 98 9.46 11.18 -8.83
CA PHE A 98 9.95 11.42 -7.46
C PHE A 98 10.85 10.26 -7.00
N PRO A 99 12.02 10.53 -6.42
CA PRO A 99 12.92 9.48 -5.94
C PRO A 99 12.34 8.77 -4.70
N TRP A 100 12.81 7.56 -4.42
CA TRP A 100 12.39 6.75 -3.28
C TRP A 100 12.62 7.44 -1.92
N ASP A 101 13.63 8.31 -1.82
CA ASP A 101 14.01 9.07 -0.64
C ASP A 101 13.28 10.42 -0.53
N ASN A 102 12.33 10.72 -1.42
CA ASN A 102 11.62 12.00 -1.36
C ASN A 102 10.94 12.23 0.00
N GLU A 103 11.06 13.45 0.52
CA GLU A 103 10.55 13.87 1.84
C GLU A 103 9.45 14.93 1.73
N LEU A 104 8.95 15.16 0.52
CA LEU A 104 7.88 16.12 0.32
C LEU A 104 6.60 15.62 1.01
N PRO A 105 5.80 16.52 1.62
CA PRO A 105 4.48 16.15 2.12
C PRO A 105 3.58 15.72 0.96
N GLY A 106 2.89 14.59 1.06
CA GLY A 106 2.02 14.08 0.01
C GLY A 106 1.60 12.63 0.20
N VAL A 107 1.04 12.04 -0.85
CA VAL A 107 0.55 10.64 -0.84
C VAL A 107 1.07 9.85 -2.03
N TYR A 108 1.31 8.56 -1.79
CA TYR A 108 1.66 7.60 -2.82
C TYR A 108 0.40 6.83 -3.24
N LYS A 109 0.09 6.93 -4.53
CA LYS A 109 -1.06 6.30 -5.17
C LYS A 109 -0.61 5.16 -6.06
N SER A 110 -1.35 4.06 -6.06
CA SER A 110 -1.15 2.95 -7.00
C SER A 110 -1.21 3.47 -8.43
N VAL A 111 -0.24 3.11 -9.26
CA VAL A 111 -0.27 3.49 -10.68
C VAL A 111 -1.34 2.74 -11.46
N VAL A 112 -1.87 1.63 -10.91
CA VAL A 112 -2.88 0.80 -11.57
C VAL A 112 -4.29 1.24 -11.21
N SER A 113 -4.57 1.59 -9.96
CA SER A 113 -5.92 1.95 -9.52
C SER A 113 -6.13 3.44 -9.23
N ASP A 114 -5.04 4.22 -9.10
CA ASP A 114 -5.04 5.57 -8.55
C ASP A 114 -5.55 5.68 -7.09
N VAL A 115 -5.68 4.55 -6.37
CA VAL A 115 -6.01 4.52 -4.94
C VAL A 115 -4.80 5.03 -4.13
N PRO A 116 -4.99 5.96 -3.18
CA PRO A 116 -3.95 6.37 -2.25
C PRO A 116 -3.71 5.29 -1.20
N LEU A 117 -2.48 4.77 -1.17
CA LEU A 117 -2.09 3.64 -0.35
C LEU A 117 -1.21 4.05 0.83
N PHE A 118 -0.29 5.01 0.66
CA PHE A 118 0.64 5.43 1.70
C PHE A 118 0.77 6.94 1.81
N SER A 119 0.96 7.42 3.04
CA SER A 119 1.20 8.84 3.36
C SER A 119 2.70 9.08 3.54
N SER A 120 3.21 10.22 3.08
CA SER A 120 4.57 10.65 3.41
C SER A 120 4.78 10.82 4.92
N ALA A 121 3.72 11.04 5.71
CA ALA A 121 3.79 11.15 7.16
C ALA A 121 4.22 9.86 7.87
N ASP A 122 3.90 8.70 7.27
CA ASP A 122 4.32 7.39 7.78
C ASP A 122 5.65 6.93 7.19
N LYS A 123 6.19 7.66 6.21
CA LYS A 123 7.45 7.34 5.55
C LYS A 123 8.62 7.66 6.48
N TYR A 124 9.63 6.78 6.48
CA TYR A 124 10.88 7.03 7.20
C TYR A 124 12.06 6.39 6.47
N ASP A 125 13.27 6.87 6.75
CA ASP A 125 14.49 6.26 6.25
C ASP A 125 14.88 5.05 7.12
N ALA A 126 14.88 3.86 6.51
CA ALA A 126 15.30 2.61 7.13
C ALA A 126 16.74 2.21 6.76
N GLY A 127 17.47 3.04 5.99
CA GLY A 127 18.84 2.76 5.54
C GLY A 127 18.94 1.67 4.46
N GLN A 128 17.82 1.31 3.82
CA GLN A 128 17.74 0.18 2.88
C GLN A 128 17.70 0.60 1.40
N GLY A 129 17.65 1.90 1.11
CA GLY A 129 17.51 2.40 -0.25
C GLY A 129 16.15 2.09 -0.90
N MET A 130 15.10 1.95 -0.09
CA MET A 130 13.71 1.75 -0.52
C MET A 130 12.77 2.65 0.30
N ALA A 131 11.60 2.97 -0.24
CA ALA A 131 10.60 3.70 0.54
C ALA A 131 9.96 2.76 1.57
N VAL A 132 10.13 3.09 2.85
CA VAL A 132 9.59 2.31 3.97
C VAL A 132 8.57 3.14 4.72
N PHE A 133 7.44 2.52 5.04
CA PHE A 133 6.31 3.15 5.72
C PHE A 133 5.93 2.39 6.98
N LYS A 134 5.47 3.13 8.00
CA LYS A 134 4.99 2.56 9.26
C LYS A 134 3.61 1.90 9.13
N ALA A 135 2.75 2.44 8.28
CA ALA A 135 1.40 1.99 8.05
C ALA A 135 0.92 2.39 6.65
N PRO A 136 -0.08 1.71 6.07
CA PRO A 136 -0.86 2.27 4.97
C PRO A 136 -1.69 3.47 5.47
N ILE A 137 -2.28 4.22 4.53
CA ILE A 137 -3.29 5.24 4.87
C ILE A 137 -4.52 4.59 5.51
N ASP A 138 -4.88 3.41 5.03
CA ASP A 138 -6.05 2.63 5.48
C ASP A 138 -5.79 1.13 5.20
N ASP A 139 -5.91 0.30 6.24
CA ASP A 139 -5.69 -1.15 6.15
C ASP A 139 -6.65 -1.85 5.17
N SER A 140 -7.83 -1.27 4.92
CA SER A 140 -8.79 -1.82 3.95
C SER A 140 -8.32 -1.70 2.50
N ARG A 141 -7.33 -0.84 2.22
CA ARG A 141 -6.81 -0.59 0.87
C ARG A 141 -5.66 -1.47 0.47
N ILE A 142 -5.13 -2.26 1.40
CA ILE A 142 -4.07 -3.21 1.15
C ILE A 142 -4.53 -4.65 1.38
N PHE A 143 -3.94 -5.58 0.65
CA PHE A 143 -4.09 -7.00 0.91
C PHE A 143 -2.72 -7.63 1.15
N GLU A 144 -2.56 -8.28 2.30
CA GLU A 144 -1.33 -8.97 2.68
C GLU A 144 -1.45 -10.47 2.33
N ARG A 145 -0.52 -11.02 1.54
CA ARG A 145 -0.51 -12.42 1.12
C ARG A 145 0.81 -13.10 1.48
N MET A 146 0.73 -14.24 2.14
CA MET A 146 1.91 -15.09 2.37
C MET A 146 2.36 -15.75 1.06
N MET A 147 3.66 -15.66 0.78
CA MET A 147 4.30 -16.30 -0.35
C MET A 147 5.53 -17.06 0.11
N ASP A 148 5.67 -18.29 -0.40
CA ASP A 148 6.90 -19.06 -0.25
C ASP A 148 7.88 -18.66 -1.37
N ARG A 149 9.08 -18.23 -0.98
CA ARG A 149 10.16 -18.00 -1.94
C ARG A 149 10.78 -19.33 -2.33
N LYS A 150 11.39 -19.35 -3.52
CA LYS A 150 12.20 -20.48 -4.00
C LYS A 150 13.36 -20.88 -3.06
N ASP A 151 13.82 -19.96 -2.22
CA ASP A 151 14.88 -20.19 -1.23
C ASP A 151 14.34 -20.65 0.15
N GLY A 152 13.06 -21.03 0.23
CA GLY A 152 12.41 -21.55 1.43
C GLY A 152 12.01 -20.49 2.46
N ARG A 153 12.30 -19.21 2.21
CA ARG A 153 11.84 -18.12 3.09
C ARG A 153 10.39 -17.77 2.81
N LYS A 154 9.65 -17.45 3.87
CA LYS A 154 8.32 -16.85 3.77
C LYS A 154 8.43 -15.35 3.66
N LEU A 155 7.70 -14.75 2.71
CA LEU A 155 7.49 -13.32 2.62
C LEU A 155 6.00 -13.02 2.71
N ALA A 156 5.66 -11.85 3.24
CA ALA A 156 4.32 -11.31 3.16
C ALA A 156 4.33 -10.22 2.07
N GLU A 157 3.72 -10.53 0.94
CA GLU A 157 3.49 -9.60 -0.16
C GLU A 157 2.37 -8.63 0.20
N VAL A 158 2.52 -7.38 -0.22
CA VAL A 158 1.48 -6.35 -0.12
C VAL A 158 0.96 -6.08 -1.53
N LEU A 159 -0.35 -6.18 -1.68
CA LEU A 159 -1.09 -5.87 -2.89
C LEU A 159 -2.00 -4.66 -2.65
N ASP A 160 -2.25 -3.89 -3.71
CA ASP A 160 -3.36 -2.95 -3.77
C ASP A 160 -4.68 -3.74 -3.71
N ARG A 161 -5.54 -3.47 -2.71
CA ARG A 161 -6.79 -4.23 -2.53
C ARG A 161 -7.73 -4.11 -3.73
N TYR A 162 -7.73 -2.98 -4.41
CA TYR A 162 -8.67 -2.75 -5.51
C TYR A 162 -8.26 -3.49 -6.78
N SER A 163 -6.97 -3.38 -7.15
CA SER A 163 -6.43 -3.93 -8.39
C SER A 163 -5.70 -5.26 -8.23
N MET A 164 -5.47 -5.74 -7.01
CA MET A 164 -4.60 -6.89 -6.69
C MET A 164 -3.17 -6.77 -7.25
N SER A 165 -2.73 -5.59 -7.72
CA SER A 165 -1.37 -5.37 -8.21
C SER A 165 -0.36 -5.38 -7.08
N HIS A 166 0.83 -5.88 -7.38
CA HIS A 166 1.96 -5.87 -6.46
C HIS A 166 2.36 -4.44 -6.09
N VAL A 167 2.51 -4.21 -4.79
CA VAL A 167 2.89 -2.92 -4.19
C VAL A 167 4.23 -3.03 -3.46
N GLY A 168 4.50 -4.17 -2.83
CA GLY A 168 5.73 -4.39 -2.08
C GLY A 168 5.60 -5.54 -1.10
N TYR A 169 6.23 -5.39 0.07
CA TYR A 169 6.26 -6.42 1.10
C TYR A 169 6.09 -5.82 2.49
N VAL A 170 5.57 -6.63 3.41
CA VAL A 170 5.46 -6.28 4.83
C VAL A 170 6.41 -7.14 5.66
N GLN A 171 7.04 -6.52 6.65
CA GLN A 171 7.97 -7.16 7.57
C GLN A 171 7.61 -6.80 9.01
N LYS A 172 8.02 -7.65 9.97
CA LYS A 172 7.89 -7.35 11.39
C LYS A 172 8.83 -6.21 11.78
N GLU A 173 8.31 -5.22 12.49
CA GLU A 173 9.07 -4.08 13.02
C GLU A 173 8.68 -3.86 14.49
N PRO A 174 9.47 -4.37 15.45
CA PRO A 174 9.12 -4.33 16.87
C PRO A 174 8.97 -2.93 17.46
N ASN A 175 9.65 -1.94 16.87
CA ASN A 175 9.63 -0.56 17.36
C ASN A 175 8.46 0.27 16.80
N ASN A 176 7.72 -0.28 15.84
CA ASN A 176 6.50 0.34 15.35
C ASN A 176 5.30 -0.15 16.18
N PRO A 177 4.42 0.74 16.68
CA PRO A 177 3.20 0.33 17.39
C PRO A 177 2.35 -0.72 16.65
N SER A 178 2.29 -0.67 15.31
CA SER A 178 1.58 -1.67 14.50
C SER A 178 2.28 -3.03 14.45
N GLY A 179 3.54 -3.12 14.89
CA GLY A 179 4.41 -4.28 14.79
C GLY A 179 4.90 -4.57 13.36
N LYS A 180 4.63 -3.68 12.40
CA LYS A 180 4.88 -3.89 10.97
C LYS A 180 5.67 -2.75 10.34
N ARG A 181 6.32 -3.02 9.21
CA ARG A 181 6.81 -2.00 8.27
C ARG A 181 6.55 -2.43 6.85
N TYR A 182 6.25 -1.47 5.99
CA TYR A 182 5.87 -1.66 4.61
C TYR A 182 6.99 -1.20 3.70
N LEU A 183 7.63 -2.16 3.03
CA LEU A 183 8.69 -1.94 2.05
C LEU A 183 8.04 -1.80 0.68
N VAL A 184 7.83 -0.56 0.24
CA VAL A 184 7.03 -0.24 -0.95
C VAL A 184 7.94 -0.02 -2.16
N LYS A 185 7.52 -0.59 -3.29
CA LYS A 185 8.11 -0.35 -4.60
C LYS A 185 7.58 0.97 -5.15
N VAL A 186 8.42 2.02 -5.17
CA VAL A 186 7.94 3.34 -5.64
C VAL A 186 7.69 3.36 -7.14
N THR A 187 8.27 2.46 -7.93
CA THR A 187 8.04 2.35 -9.38
C THR A 187 6.62 1.97 -9.76
N VAL A 188 5.83 1.44 -8.82
CA VAL A 188 4.38 1.21 -8.99
C VAL A 188 3.54 2.27 -8.30
N MET A 189 4.15 3.42 -7.98
CA MET A 189 3.49 4.55 -7.34
C MET A 189 3.56 5.81 -8.21
N ASN A 190 2.52 6.62 -8.11
CA ASN A 190 2.54 8.04 -8.40
C ASN A 190 2.56 8.81 -7.07
N PHE A 191 3.37 9.85 -6.97
CA PHE A 191 3.39 10.72 -5.78
C PHE A 191 2.60 12.00 -6.04
N ASP A 192 1.59 12.25 -5.22
CA ASP A 192 0.79 13.48 -5.25
C ASP A 192 1.30 14.40 -4.14
N ALA A 193 2.10 15.39 -4.51
CA ALA A 193 2.67 16.34 -3.56
C ALA A 193 1.57 17.28 -3.04
N MET A 194 1.53 17.50 -1.72
CA MET A 194 0.69 18.54 -1.18
C MET A 194 1.16 19.92 -1.66
N PRO A 195 0.23 20.82 -1.99
CA PRO A 195 0.58 22.21 -2.20
C PRO A 195 1.22 22.76 -0.92
N LYS A 196 2.39 23.38 -1.07
CA LYS A 196 3.10 24.04 0.04
C LYS A 196 2.13 25.05 0.67
N PRO A 197 1.92 25.03 2.00
CA PRO A 197 1.12 26.07 2.64
C PRO A 197 1.72 27.44 2.28
N PRO A 198 0.89 28.48 2.04
CA PRO A 198 1.40 29.80 1.76
C PRO A 198 2.35 30.20 2.90
N SER A 199 3.57 30.63 2.55
CA SER A 199 4.53 31.11 3.55
C SER A 199 3.87 32.24 4.32
N SER A 200 3.77 32.11 5.65
CA SER A 200 3.39 33.24 6.51
C SER A 200 4.35 34.39 6.22
N ARG A 201 3.82 35.48 5.66
CA ARG A 201 4.54 36.76 5.52
C ARG A 201 4.64 37.44 6.87
#